data_AF-A0A0C9RYR3-F1
#
_entry.id   AF-A0A0C9RYR3-F1
#
_cell.length_a   1.000
_cell.length_b   1.000
_cell.length_c   1.000
_cell.angle_alpha   90.00
_cell.angle_beta   90.00
_cell.angle_gamma   90.00
#
_symmetry.space_group_name_H-M   'P 1'
#
loop_
_entity.id
_entity.type
_entity.pdbx_description
1 polymer ?
#
loop_
_entity_poly.entity_id
_entity_poly.type
_entity_poly.pdbx_seq_one_letter_code
_entity_poly.pdbx_strand_id
1 'polypeptide(L)'
;MRKNPTLIKKYWCSCGFTESVCVLQPDSAKILRSNFQGLEKLLDVHRRLYKVKCPKCSESCTVDYVYNGLVFVQLSCTKSLGLPKKCPLSQIQKELVFKDRHRLTSVVVQNPDGVYIVFYRRMDGTWILQSKLFQPFQEYPESTIVQPHGALYVLLEEPT
;
A
#
# COMPACT_ATOMS: atom_id res chain seq x y z
N MET A 1 21.54 -1.65 -6.99
CA MET A 1 20.29 -2.46 -7.00
C MET A 1 19.19 -1.65 -7.67
N ARG A 2 18.54 -2.17 -8.73
CA ARG A 2 17.36 -1.52 -9.31
C ARG A 2 16.22 -1.67 -8.31
N LYS A 3 15.66 -0.56 -7.82
CA LYS A 3 14.46 -0.60 -6.97
C LYS A 3 13.31 -1.13 -7.84
N ASN A 4 12.63 -2.20 -7.42
CA ASN A 4 11.41 -2.65 -8.09
C ASN A 4 10.28 -1.68 -7.70
N PRO A 5 9.79 -0.84 -8.62
CA PRO A 5 8.74 0.12 -8.28
C PRO A 5 7.43 -0.61 -8.01
N THR A 6 6.61 -0.02 -7.14
CA THR A 6 5.22 -0.40 -6.93
C THR A 6 4.36 0.00 -8.13
N LEU A 7 4.69 1.13 -8.76
CA LEU A 7 3.97 1.73 -9.87
C LEU A 7 4.96 2.42 -10.82
N ILE A 8 4.73 2.29 -12.12
CA ILE A 8 5.38 3.10 -13.15
C ILE A 8 4.33 3.99 -13.81
N LYS A 9 4.58 5.30 -13.85
CA LYS A 9 3.80 6.23 -14.68
C LYS A 9 4.50 6.41 -16.02
N LYS A 10 3.82 6.10 -17.12
CA LYS A 10 4.32 6.26 -18.49
C LYS A 10 3.66 7.46 -19.15
N TYR A 11 4.44 8.48 -19.52
CA TYR A 11 3.95 9.71 -20.12
C TYR A 11 4.05 9.62 -21.65
N TRP A 12 2.91 9.62 -22.32
CA TRP A 12 2.79 9.55 -23.78
C TRP A 12 2.87 10.96 -24.37
N CYS A 13 4.11 11.43 -24.54
CA CYS A 13 4.48 12.68 -25.20
C CYS A 13 5.78 12.50 -25.98
N SER A 14 6.23 13.56 -26.65
CA SER A 14 7.45 13.57 -27.47
C SER A 14 8.68 13.01 -26.74
N CYS A 15 8.81 13.23 -25.43
CA CYS A 15 9.97 12.81 -24.65
C CYS A 15 9.90 11.39 -24.06
N GLY A 16 8.74 10.71 -24.13
CA GLY A 16 8.56 9.34 -23.63
C GLY A 16 8.91 9.14 -22.15
N PHE A 17 8.76 10.17 -21.31
CA PHE A 17 9.19 10.13 -19.92
C PHE A 17 8.49 9.05 -19.10
N THR A 18 9.23 8.43 -18.17
CA THR A 18 8.70 7.46 -17.22
C THR A 18 9.12 7.81 -15.80
N GLU A 19 8.18 7.70 -14.86
CA GLU A 19 8.42 7.94 -13.43
C GLU A 19 8.19 6.64 -12.64
N SER A 20 9.16 6.26 -11.83
CA SER A 20 9.09 5.06 -10.98
C SER A 20 8.69 5.45 -9.56
N VAL A 21 7.55 4.94 -9.10
CA VAL A 21 7.02 5.14 -7.75
C VAL A 21 7.23 3.86 -6.94
N CYS A 22 8.05 3.93 -5.91
CA CYS A 22 8.37 2.77 -5.07
C CYS A 22 7.34 2.52 -3.96
N VAL A 23 6.64 3.57 -3.53
CA VAL A 23 5.71 3.56 -2.39
C VAL A 23 4.48 4.37 -2.78
N LEU A 24 3.29 3.83 -2.56
CA LEU A 24 2.06 4.62 -2.63
C LEU A 24 1.75 5.16 -1.24
N GLN A 25 1.48 6.46 -1.14
CA GLN A 25 1.18 7.12 0.12
C GLN A 25 -0.17 7.82 -0.01
N PRO A 26 -1.23 7.35 0.70
CA PRO A 26 -2.49 8.06 0.72
C PRO A 26 -2.36 9.34 1.55
N ASP A 27 -3.25 10.29 1.30
CA ASP A 27 -3.34 11.51 2.11
C ASP A 27 -3.66 11.17 3.57
N SER A 28 -2.70 11.45 4.47
CA SER A 28 -2.81 11.19 5.89
C SER A 28 -4.07 11.78 6.53
N ALA A 29 -4.50 12.98 6.12
CA ALA A 29 -5.70 13.61 6.65
C ALA A 29 -6.96 12.82 6.28
N LYS A 30 -7.01 12.27 5.06
CA LYS A 30 -8.12 11.43 4.60
C LYS A 30 -8.10 10.05 5.28
N ILE A 31 -6.93 9.45 5.50
CA ILE A 31 -6.79 8.20 6.27
C ILE A 31 -7.32 8.38 7.71
N LEU A 32 -6.97 9.50 8.35
CA LEU A 32 -7.41 9.81 9.71
C LEU A 32 -8.94 9.83 9.81
N ARG A 33 -9.64 10.41 8.83
CA ARG A 33 -11.11 10.52 8.76
C ARG A 33 -11.81 9.21 8.39
N SER A 34 -11.22 8.43 7.48
CA SER A 34 -11.81 7.19 6.94
C SER A 34 -11.48 5.93 7.75
N ASN A 35 -10.62 6.01 8.77
CA ASN A 35 -10.16 4.85 9.53
C ASN A 35 -9.57 3.74 8.64
N PHE A 36 -8.72 4.11 7.67
CA PHE A 36 -8.11 3.19 6.70
C PHE A 36 -9.09 2.48 5.76
N GLN A 37 -10.37 2.89 5.73
CA GLN A 37 -11.34 2.36 4.78
C GLN A 37 -11.27 3.09 3.44
N GLY A 38 -11.50 2.37 2.35
CA GLY A 38 -11.55 2.94 0.99
C GLY A 38 -10.19 3.41 0.48
N LEU A 39 -9.11 2.70 0.81
CA LEU A 39 -7.74 3.05 0.46
C LEU A 39 -7.55 3.29 -1.05
N GLU A 40 -8.22 2.56 -1.93
CA GLU A 40 -8.14 2.78 -3.39
C GLU A 40 -8.45 4.22 -3.79
N LYS A 41 -9.52 4.79 -3.22
CA LYS A 41 -9.91 6.19 -3.47
C LYS A 41 -8.90 7.16 -2.85
N LEU A 42 -8.32 6.81 -1.70
CA LEU A 42 -7.35 7.65 -1.00
C LEU A 42 -5.98 7.67 -1.69
N LEU A 43 -5.64 6.57 -2.35
CA LEU A 43 -4.42 6.38 -3.13
C LEU A 43 -4.50 7.02 -4.52
N ASP A 44 -5.67 7.57 -4.87
CA ASP A 44 -5.94 8.17 -6.18
C ASP A 44 -5.51 7.22 -7.32
N VAL A 45 -6.02 6.00 -7.25
CA VAL A 45 -5.69 4.94 -8.19
C VAL A 45 -6.33 5.22 -9.54
N HIS A 46 -5.52 5.20 -10.59
CA HIS A 46 -5.95 5.40 -11.96
C HIS A 46 -5.36 4.34 -12.87
N ARG A 47 -6.05 4.01 -13.96
CA ARG A 47 -5.43 3.26 -15.07
C ARG A 47 -4.76 4.20 -16.06
N ARG A 48 -5.43 5.32 -16.37
CA ARG A 48 -5.02 6.32 -17.36
C ARG A 48 -5.56 7.68 -16.98
N LEU A 49 -4.74 8.72 -17.14
CA LEU A 49 -5.14 10.12 -17.05
C LEU A 49 -4.85 10.85 -18.36
N TYR A 50 -5.66 11.85 -18.68
CA TYR A 50 -5.54 12.69 -19.86
C TYR A 50 -5.16 14.11 -19.46
N LYS A 51 -4.53 14.84 -20.39
CA LYS A 51 -4.16 16.26 -20.24
C LYS A 51 -3.26 16.54 -19.03
N VAL A 52 -2.41 15.59 -18.64
CA VAL A 52 -1.46 15.76 -17.53
C VAL A 52 -0.22 16.48 -18.04
N LYS A 53 0.26 17.50 -17.31
CA LYS A 53 1.49 18.20 -17.65
C LYS A 53 2.72 17.31 -17.39
N CYS A 54 3.53 17.02 -18.41
CA CYS A 54 4.74 16.23 -18.24
C CYS A 54 5.78 17.00 -17.43
N PRO A 55 6.38 16.39 -16.38
CA PRO A 55 7.40 17.07 -15.58
C PRO A 55 8.72 17.30 -16.34
N LYS A 56 8.94 16.60 -17.47
CA LYS A 56 10.18 16.70 -18.26
C LYS A 56 10.08 17.68 -19.43
N CYS A 57 9.02 17.60 -20.25
CA CYS A 57 8.86 18.45 -21.44
C CYS A 57 7.75 19.51 -21.31
N SER A 58 7.01 19.55 -20.20
CA SER A 58 5.88 20.47 -19.96
C SER A 58 4.70 20.37 -20.93
N GLU A 59 4.73 19.48 -21.92
CA GLU A 59 3.60 19.18 -22.81
C GLU A 59 2.42 18.58 -22.03
N SER A 60 1.21 18.71 -22.59
CA SER A 60 0.02 18.03 -22.08
C SER A 60 -0.05 16.61 -22.65
N CYS A 61 -0.11 15.61 -21.78
CA CYS A 61 0.14 14.21 -22.13
C CYS A 61 -0.99 13.30 -21.64
N THR A 62 -1.06 12.12 -22.25
CA THR A 62 -1.74 10.97 -21.63
C THR A 62 -0.75 10.24 -20.73
N VAL A 63 -1.19 9.80 -19.55
CA VAL A 63 -0.35 9.07 -18.59
C VAL A 63 -0.98 7.74 -18.25
N ASP A 64 -0.24 6.65 -18.50
CA ASP A 64 -0.63 5.31 -18.07
C ASP A 64 0.03 4.94 -16.74
N TYR A 65 -0.76 4.32 -15.87
CA TYR A 65 -0.34 3.82 -14.57
C TYR A 65 -0.21 2.31 -14.65
N VAL A 66 1.02 1.82 -14.51
CA VAL A 66 1.36 0.39 -14.59
C VAL A 66 1.79 -0.08 -13.20
N TYR A 67 0.89 -0.72 -12.49
CA TYR A 67 1.16 -1.30 -11.17
C TYR A 67 1.93 -2.61 -11.29
N ASN A 68 2.86 -2.83 -10.38
CA ASN A 68 3.65 -4.05 -10.31
C ASN A 68 2.91 -5.12 -9.52
N GLY A 69 3.32 -6.39 -9.65
CA GLY A 69 2.71 -7.49 -8.91
C GLY A 69 2.92 -7.43 -7.40
N LEU A 70 3.79 -6.54 -6.92
CA LEU A 70 4.03 -6.25 -5.51
C LEU A 70 3.87 -4.75 -5.30
N VAL A 71 2.90 -4.38 -4.46
CA VAL A 71 2.50 -3.00 -4.19
C VAL A 71 2.69 -2.69 -2.72
N PHE A 72 3.57 -1.73 -2.42
CA PHE A 72 3.77 -1.23 -1.06
C PHE A 72 2.99 0.08 -0.83
N VAL A 73 2.13 0.07 0.18
CA VAL A 73 1.34 1.21 0.62
C VAL A 73 1.83 1.68 1.98
N GLN A 74 2.24 2.94 2.09
CA GLN A 74 2.57 3.56 3.36
C GLN A 74 1.30 4.00 4.08
N LEU A 75 1.12 3.54 5.32
CA LEU A 75 -0.06 3.78 6.16
C LEU A 75 0.23 4.65 7.39
N SER A 76 1.50 5.02 7.62
CA SER A 76 1.89 5.84 8.75
C SER A 76 1.19 7.20 8.72
N CYS A 77 0.39 7.45 9.76
CA CYS A 77 -0.29 8.71 9.96
C CYS A 77 -0.32 9.07 11.45
N THR A 78 -0.06 10.34 11.75
CA THR A 78 -0.07 10.92 13.08
C THR A 78 -1.32 11.78 13.26
N LYS A 79 -1.94 11.71 14.44
CA LYS A 79 -3.01 12.63 14.84
C LYS A 79 -2.41 14.03 15.11
N SER A 80 -3.27 15.04 15.25
CA SER A 80 -2.87 16.42 15.56
C SER A 80 -1.99 16.57 16.80
N LEU A 81 -2.05 15.61 17.74
CA LEU A 81 -1.23 15.55 18.95
C LEU A 81 0.10 14.77 18.76
N GLY A 82 0.50 14.49 17.52
CA GLY A 82 1.71 13.70 17.21
C GLY A 82 1.58 12.19 17.49
N LEU A 83 0.47 11.75 18.10
CA LEU A 83 0.23 10.34 18.40
C LEU A 83 -0.09 9.54 17.13
N PRO A 84 0.59 8.40 16.90
CA PRO A 84 0.29 7.52 15.77
C PRO A 84 -1.15 7.00 15.80
N LYS A 85 -1.77 6.85 14.62
CA LYS A 85 -3.09 6.24 14.52
C LYS A 85 -2.97 4.72 14.73
N LYS A 86 -3.82 4.20 15.63
CA LYS A 86 -4.01 2.77 15.85
C LYS A 86 -5.33 2.31 15.24
N CYS A 87 -5.40 1.04 14.82
CA CYS A 87 -6.62 0.40 14.32
C CYS A 87 -6.54 -1.13 14.50
N PRO A 88 -7.66 -1.85 14.57
CA PRO A 88 -7.65 -3.30 14.46
C PRO A 88 -7.23 -3.75 13.06
N LEU A 89 -6.60 -4.94 12.94
CA LEU A 89 -6.27 -5.56 11.65
C LEU A 89 -7.51 -5.70 10.73
N SER A 90 -8.70 -5.89 11.30
CA SER A 90 -10.00 -5.89 10.60
C SER A 90 -10.34 -4.59 9.86
N GLN A 91 -9.69 -3.46 10.16
CA GLN A 91 -9.90 -2.20 9.44
C GLN A 91 -8.96 -1.99 8.25
N ILE A 92 -7.84 -2.71 8.18
CA ILE A 92 -6.91 -2.57 7.06
C ILE A 92 -7.53 -3.25 5.83
N GLN A 93 -7.64 -2.53 4.72
CA GLN A 93 -8.26 -3.06 3.50
C GLN A 93 -7.51 -4.31 3.02
N LYS A 94 -8.23 -5.41 2.78
CA LYS A 94 -7.63 -6.72 2.46
C LYS A 94 -7.33 -6.89 0.98
N GLU A 95 -7.99 -6.11 0.14
CA GLU A 95 -7.83 -6.17 -1.30
C GLU A 95 -7.85 -4.77 -1.90
N LEU A 96 -6.97 -4.53 -2.86
CA LEU A 96 -6.95 -3.33 -3.68
C LEU A 96 -7.14 -3.74 -5.14
N VAL A 97 -8.06 -3.07 -5.82
CA VAL A 97 -8.34 -3.21 -7.23
C VAL A 97 -7.72 -2.01 -7.93
N PHE A 98 -6.59 -2.25 -8.60
CA PHE A 98 -5.99 -1.26 -9.48
C PHE A 98 -6.54 -1.46 -10.89
N LYS A 99 -5.77 -2.15 -11.74
CA LYS A 99 -6.29 -2.83 -12.93
C LYS A 99 -6.66 -4.27 -12.59
N ASP A 100 -5.74 -4.91 -11.87
CA ASP A 100 -5.85 -6.29 -11.42
C ASP A 100 -6.01 -6.32 -9.89
N ARG A 101 -6.59 -7.40 -9.35
CA ARG A 101 -6.83 -7.54 -7.91
C ARG A 101 -5.54 -7.84 -7.19
N HIS A 102 -5.27 -7.11 -6.10
CA HIS A 102 -4.12 -7.34 -5.24
C HIS A 102 -4.59 -7.65 -3.83
N ARG A 103 -4.16 -8.78 -3.25
CA ARG A 103 -4.48 -9.15 -1.87
C ARG A 103 -3.42 -8.63 -0.91
N LEU A 104 -3.85 -8.28 0.29
CA LEU A 104 -2.99 -7.97 1.43
C LEU A 104 -2.26 -9.23 1.87
N THR A 105 -0.93 -9.15 2.00
CA THR A 105 -0.09 -10.24 2.49
C THR A 105 0.56 -9.92 3.82
N SER A 106 0.89 -8.64 4.05
CA SER A 106 1.50 -8.24 5.30
C SER A 106 1.22 -6.80 5.67
N VAL A 107 1.29 -6.53 6.97
CA VAL A 107 1.21 -5.20 7.56
C VAL A 107 2.45 -5.00 8.41
N VAL A 108 3.24 -4.01 8.05
CA VAL A 108 4.36 -3.52 8.85
C VAL A 108 3.78 -2.62 9.92
N VAL A 109 4.04 -2.94 11.18
CA VAL A 109 3.54 -2.19 12.33
C VAL A 109 4.70 -1.78 13.22
N GLN A 110 4.55 -0.67 13.92
CA GLN A 110 5.49 -0.23 14.93
C GLN A 110 4.91 -0.52 16.31
N ASN A 111 5.64 -1.23 17.16
CA ASN A 111 5.23 -1.47 18.53
C ASN A 111 5.45 -0.20 19.40
N PRO A 112 4.94 -0.16 20.65
CA PRO A 112 5.15 0.97 21.55
C PRO A 112 6.63 1.29 21.85
N ASP A 113 7.51 0.28 21.80
CA ASP A 113 8.95 0.43 22.01
C ASP A 113 9.70 0.96 20.77
N GLY A 114 8.97 1.27 19.69
CA GLY A 114 9.53 1.78 18.44
C GLY A 114 10.07 0.72 17.49
N VAL A 115 10.01 -0.56 17.87
CA VAL A 115 10.44 -1.72 17.08
C VAL A 115 9.42 -2.05 15.99
N TYR A 116 9.92 -2.32 14.79
CA TYR A 116 9.09 -2.76 13.68
C TYR A 116 8.89 -4.26 13.69
N ILE A 117 7.63 -4.67 13.57
CA ILE A 117 7.23 -6.07 13.41
C ILE A 117 6.27 -6.20 12.24
N VAL A 118 6.11 -7.41 11.72
CA VAL A 118 5.30 -7.67 10.53
C VAL A 118 4.24 -8.72 10.84
N PHE A 119 2.98 -8.33 10.72
CA PHE A 119 1.87 -9.26 10.70
C PHE A 119 1.69 -9.77 9.27
N TYR A 120 1.59 -11.08 9.09
CA TYR A 120 1.31 -11.71 7.81
C TYR A 120 -0.13 -12.20 7.78
N ARG A 121 -0.77 -12.08 6.62
CA ARG A 121 -2.11 -12.63 6.35
C ARG A 121 -1.99 -13.80 5.40
N ARG A 122 -2.35 -14.99 5.88
CA ARG A 122 -2.40 -16.22 5.08
C ARG A 122 -3.56 -16.17 4.06
N MET A 123 -3.56 -17.13 3.13
CA MET A 123 -4.60 -17.24 2.10
C MET A 123 -5.99 -17.53 2.68
N ASP A 124 -6.04 -18.29 3.77
CA ASP A 124 -7.26 -18.59 4.55
C ASP A 124 -7.79 -17.36 5.33
N GLY A 125 -7.04 -16.26 5.34
CA GLY A 125 -7.37 -15.03 6.06
C GLY A 125 -6.79 -14.94 7.48
N THR A 126 -6.12 -15.99 7.96
CA THR A 126 -5.52 -16.04 9.30
C THR A 126 -4.35 -15.05 9.40
N TRP A 127 -4.31 -14.30 10.51
CA TRP A 127 -3.21 -13.41 10.82
C TRP A 127 -2.18 -14.10 11.69
N ILE A 128 -0.92 -13.99 11.30
CA ILE A 128 0.20 -14.57 12.03
C ILE A 128 1.31 -13.54 12.25
N LEU A 129 2.04 -13.69 13.35
CA LEU A 129 3.27 -12.97 13.62
C LEU A 129 4.40 -13.97 13.82
N GLN A 130 5.53 -13.74 13.16
CA GLN A 130 6.78 -14.43 13.45
C GLN A 130 7.69 -13.50 14.23
N SER A 131 7.69 -13.65 15.56
CA SER A 131 8.50 -12.81 16.45
C SER A 131 9.95 -13.29 16.56
N LYS A 132 10.23 -14.56 16.28
CA LYS A 132 11.57 -15.16 16.35
C LYS A 132 11.79 -16.20 15.24
N LEU A 133 13.03 -16.27 14.75
CA LEU A 133 13.48 -17.34 13.86
C LEU A 133 13.27 -18.70 14.55
N PHE A 134 12.77 -19.68 13.80
CA PHE A 134 12.51 -21.07 14.24
C PHE A 134 11.42 -21.26 15.31
N GLN A 135 10.67 -20.22 15.68
CA GLN A 135 9.47 -20.40 16.50
C GLN A 135 8.23 -20.60 15.65
N PRO A 136 7.24 -21.38 16.15
CA PRO A 136 5.95 -21.53 15.48
C PRO A 136 5.27 -20.16 15.35
N PHE A 137 4.55 -19.99 14.25
CA PHE A 137 3.74 -18.80 14.03
C PHE A 137 2.67 -18.70 15.13
N GLN A 138 2.57 -17.52 15.73
CA GLN A 138 1.48 -17.22 16.64
C GLN A 138 0.34 -16.60 15.84
N GLU A 139 -0.87 -17.15 16.00
CA GLU A 139 -2.08 -16.61 15.40
C GLU A 139 -2.62 -15.43 16.20
N TYR A 140 -3.19 -14.46 15.50
CA TYR A 140 -3.77 -13.25 16.09
C TYR A 140 -5.17 -13.01 15.55
N PRO A 141 -6.12 -12.57 16.40
CA PRO A 141 -7.46 -12.23 15.94
C PRO A 141 -7.45 -10.93 15.13
N GLU A 142 -8.41 -10.76 14.21
CA GLU A 142 -8.55 -9.52 13.43
C GLU A 142 -8.86 -8.28 14.30
N SER A 143 -9.28 -8.48 15.56
CA SER A 143 -9.49 -7.43 16.55
C SER A 143 -8.19 -6.88 17.14
N THR A 144 -7.03 -7.51 16.85
CA THR A 144 -5.72 -7.07 17.33
C THR A 144 -5.44 -5.63 16.90
N ILE A 145 -5.27 -4.75 17.89
CA ILE A 145 -5.00 -3.33 17.66
C ILE A 145 -3.53 -3.12 17.33
N VAL A 146 -3.26 -2.52 16.18
CA VAL A 146 -1.91 -2.24 15.68
C VAL A 146 -1.74 -0.77 15.34
N GLN A 147 -0.49 -0.33 15.27
CA GLN A 147 -0.09 0.95 14.69
C GLN A 147 0.51 0.66 13.29
N PRO A 148 -0.31 0.68 12.22
CA PRO A 148 0.16 0.34 10.89
C PRO A 148 1.10 1.42 10.37
N HIS A 149 2.26 1.00 9.90
CA HIS A 149 3.20 1.86 9.19
C HIS A 149 3.13 1.63 7.69
N GLY A 150 2.94 0.39 7.24
CA GLY A 150 2.79 0.07 5.83
C GLY A 150 2.07 -1.25 5.62
N ALA A 151 1.65 -1.48 4.39
CA ALA A 151 0.99 -2.70 3.96
C ALA A 151 1.56 -3.16 2.61
N LEU A 152 1.73 -4.46 2.48
CA LEU A 152 2.17 -5.11 1.27
C LEU A 152 0.99 -5.83 0.62
N TYR A 153 0.78 -5.55 -0.66
CA TYR A 153 -0.22 -6.21 -1.48
C TYR A 153 0.48 -6.95 -2.61
N VAL A 154 -0.01 -8.15 -2.93
CA VAL A 154 0.48 -8.96 -4.05
C VAL A 154 -0.65 -9.23 -5.03
N LEU A 155 -0.33 -9.24 -6.31
CA LEU A 155 -1.26 -9.61 -7.38
C LEU A 155 -1.87 -10.97 -7.09
N LEU A 156 -3.20 -11.04 -7.13
CA LEU A 156 -3.93 -12.29 -7.24
C LEU A 156 -3.88 -12.68 -8.71
N GLU A 157 -3.12 -13.71 -9.04
CA GLU A 157 -3.27 -14.36 -10.34
C GLU A 157 -4.70 -14.91 -10.44
N GLU A 158 -5.39 -14.63 -11.54
CA GLU A 158 -6.64 -15.33 -11.82
C GLU A 158 -6.32 -16.84 -11.95
N PRO A 159 -7.05 -17.74 -11.27
CA PRO A 159 -6.90 -19.15 -11.54
C PRO A 159 -7.22 -19.40 -13.01
N THR A 160 -6.21 -19.81 -13.78
CA THR A 160 -6.34 -20.34 -15.14
C THR A 160 -7.26 -21.55 -15.20
#